data_AF-A0A2K2V6U9-F1
#
_entry.id   AF-A0A2K2V6U9-F1
#
_cell.length_a   1.000
_cell.length_b   1.000
_cell.length_c   1.000
_cell.angle_alpha   90.00
_cell.angle_beta   90.00
_cell.angle_gamma   90.00
#
_symmetry.space_group_name_H-M   'P 1'
#
loop_
_entity.id
_entity.type
_entity.pdbx_description
1 polymer ?
#
loop_
_entity_poly.entity_id
_entity_poly.type
_entity_poly.pdbx_seq_one_letter_code
_entity_poly.pdbx_strand_id
1 'polypeptide(L)'
;MWIRVGCVSLPDLEMAKEFARKAEEDLKSSEVLLNNELYADSVYHAQQAAEKIVKSLLLINDVVIAERLVTSHFVDKIVSSSPEEWSDRLSEMAKDLVDLEKEWLRSRYPMRRFGKLVTK
;
A
#
# COMPACT_ATOMS: atom_id res chain seq x y z
N MET A 1 -10.35 14.01 35.92
CA MET A 1 -8.97 13.55 35.72
C MET A 1 -9.04 12.04 35.47
N TRP A 2 -9.07 11.63 34.20
CA TRP A 2 -9.15 10.22 33.83
C TRP A 2 -7.73 9.72 33.56
N ILE A 3 -7.30 8.77 34.38
CA ILE A 3 -6.01 8.09 34.23
C ILE A 3 -6.12 7.24 32.96
N ARG A 4 -5.34 7.58 31.92
CA ARG A 4 -5.11 6.67 30.78
C ARG A 4 -4.29 5.50 31.32
N VAL A 5 -4.99 4.43 31.69
CA VAL A 5 -4.37 3.11 31.77
C VAL A 5 -3.93 2.78 30.35
N GLY A 6 -2.63 2.62 30.14
CA GLY A 6 -2.07 2.21 28.86
C GLY A 6 -2.61 0.82 28.51
N CYS A 7 -3.72 0.79 27.77
CA CYS A 7 -4.21 -0.42 27.16
C CYS A 7 -3.34 -0.66 25.92
N VAL A 8 -2.39 -1.59 26.02
CA VAL A 8 -1.75 -2.16 24.84
C VAL A 8 -2.87 -2.92 24.11
N SER A 9 -3.46 -2.29 23.09
CA SER A 9 -4.38 -2.99 22.20
C SER A 9 -3.59 -4.08 21.49
N LEU A 10 -4.07 -5.33 21.56
CA LEU A 10 -3.47 -6.41 20.79
C LEU A 10 -3.69 -6.14 19.28
N PRO A 11 -2.79 -6.63 18.41
CA PRO A 11 -2.95 -6.49 16.97
C PRO A 11 -4.28 -7.06 16.52
N ASP A 12 -4.98 -6.34 15.64
CA ASP A 12 -6.20 -6.83 15.00
C ASP A 12 -5.81 -7.82 13.89
N LEU A 13 -5.49 -9.05 14.31
CA LEU A 13 -5.01 -10.12 13.43
C LEU A 13 -6.07 -10.58 12.43
N GLU A 14 -7.36 -10.45 12.77
CA GLU A 14 -8.45 -10.78 11.83
C GLU A 14 -8.50 -9.74 10.70
N MET A 15 -8.43 -8.45 11.05
CA MET A 15 -8.38 -7.37 10.07
C MET A 15 -7.11 -7.43 9.22
N ALA A 16 -5.96 -7.72 9.81
CA ALA A 16 -4.71 -7.89 9.07
C ALA A 16 -4.82 -9.01 8.01
N LYS A 17 -5.37 -10.17 8.39
CA LYS A 17 -5.60 -11.28 7.45
C LYS A 17 -6.53 -10.88 6.31
N GLU A 18 -7.60 -10.14 6.61
CA GLU A 18 -8.52 -9.69 5.56
C GLU A 18 -7.85 -8.69 4.61
N PHE A 19 -7.01 -7.78 5.12
CA PHE A 19 -6.19 -6.90 4.27
C PHE A 19 -5.25 -7.68 3.36
N ALA A 20 -4.54 -8.69 3.88
CA ALA A 20 -3.65 -9.52 3.08
C ALA A 20 -4.42 -10.30 2.00
N ARG A 21 -5.58 -10.87 2.36
CA ARG A 21 -6.46 -11.57 1.42
C ARG A 21 -6.95 -10.66 0.30
N LYS A 22 -7.36 -9.43 0.65
CA LYS A 22 -7.76 -8.42 -0.33
C LYS A 22 -6.60 -7.94 -1.21
N ALA A 23 -5.39 -7.86 -0.67
CA ALA A 23 -4.20 -7.53 -1.45
C ALA A 23 -3.92 -8.59 -2.54
N GLU A 24 -4.10 -9.87 -2.21
CA GLU A 24 -3.96 -10.96 -3.17
C GLU A 24 -5.04 -10.92 -4.27
N GLU A 25 -6.29 -10.60 -3.91
CA GLU A 25 -7.36 -10.38 -4.89
C GLU A 25 -7.02 -9.24 -5.86
N ASP A 26 -6.51 -8.11 -5.35
CA ASP A 26 -6.12 -6.97 -6.17
C ASP A 26 -4.92 -7.29 -7.08
N LEU A 27 -3.93 -8.03 -6.59
CA LEU A 27 -2.80 -8.48 -7.42
C LEU A 27 -3.31 -9.34 -8.59
N LYS A 28 -4.21 -10.28 -8.31
CA LYS A 28 -4.83 -11.13 -9.35
C LYS A 28 -5.62 -10.29 -10.37
N SER A 29 -6.37 -9.29 -9.91
CA SER A 29 -7.05 -8.34 -10.80
C SER A 29 -6.06 -7.57 -11.67
N SER A 30 -4.96 -7.09 -11.09
CA SER A 30 -3.90 -6.37 -11.79
C SER A 30 -3.30 -7.20 -12.93
N GLU A 31 -3.02 -8.47 -12.69
CA GLU A 31 -2.47 -9.39 -13.69
C GLU A 31 -3.43 -9.66 -14.84
N VAL A 32 -4.72 -9.87 -14.53
CA VAL A 32 -5.76 -10.04 -15.56
C VAL A 32 -5.85 -8.79 -16.44
N LEU A 33 -5.86 -7.61 -15.84
CA LEU A 33 -5.96 -6.34 -16.56
C LEU A 33 -4.71 -6.09 -17.42
N LEU A 34 -3.52 -6.41 -16.91
CA LEU A 34 -2.27 -6.32 -17.66
C LEU A 34 -2.31 -7.20 -18.91
N ASN A 35 -2.75 -8.45 -18.78
CA ASN A 35 -2.83 -9.41 -19.88
C ASN A 35 -3.90 -9.05 -20.92
N ASN A 36 -4.84 -8.17 -20.58
CA ASN A 36 -5.87 -7.64 -21.48
C ASN A 36 -5.57 -6.22 -21.95
N GLU A 37 -4.32 -5.75 -21.80
CA GLU A 37 -3.84 -4.42 -22.23
C GLU A 37 -4.56 -3.24 -21.56
N LEU A 38 -5.23 -3.47 -20.43
CA LEU A 38 -5.89 -2.46 -19.60
C LEU A 38 -4.91 -1.89 -18.56
N TYR A 39 -3.85 -1.25 -19.07
CA TYR A 39 -2.69 -0.86 -18.25
C TYR A 39 -3.01 0.12 -17.11
N ALA A 40 -3.89 1.10 -17.34
CA ALA A 40 -4.23 2.08 -16.31
C ALA A 40 -4.93 1.42 -15.11
N ASP A 41 -5.88 0.54 -15.38
CA ASP A 41 -6.61 -0.21 -14.35
C ASP A 41 -5.70 -1.25 -13.68
N SER A 42 -4.81 -1.89 -14.46
CA SER A 42 -3.78 -2.78 -13.90
C SER A 42 -2.90 -2.07 -12.86
N VAL A 43 -2.38 -0.88 -13.20
CA VAL A 43 -1.57 -0.08 -12.26
C VAL A 43 -2.37 0.34 -11.02
N TYR A 44 -3.66 0.68 -11.19
CA TYR A 44 -4.53 0.99 -10.06
C TYR A 44 -4.66 -0.20 -9.09
N HIS A 45 -4.92 -1.40 -9.62
CA HIS A 45 -5.02 -2.60 -8.78
C HIS A 45 -3.67 -3.02 -8.18
N ALA A 46 -2.56 -2.83 -8.89
CA ALA A 46 -1.22 -3.04 -8.34
C ALA A 46 -0.95 -2.13 -7.13
N GLN A 47 -1.29 -0.84 -7.23
CA GLN A 47 -1.18 0.08 -6.10
C GLN A 47 -2.09 -0.34 -4.93
N GLN A 48 -3.32 -0.77 -5.21
CA GLN A 48 -4.25 -1.24 -4.18
C GLN A 48 -3.74 -2.49 -3.45
N ALA A 49 -3.15 -3.43 -4.19
CA ALA A 49 -2.51 -4.61 -3.61
C ALA A 49 -1.39 -4.21 -2.64
N ALA A 50 -0.50 -3.33 -3.08
CA ALA A 50 0.61 -2.83 -2.28
C ALA A 50 0.15 -2.04 -1.04
N GLU A 51 -0.87 -1.17 -1.19
CA GLU A 51 -1.48 -0.44 -0.07
C GLU A 51 -2.01 -1.39 1.01
N LYS A 52 -2.77 -2.40 0.59
CA LYS A 52 -3.45 -3.31 1.52
C LYS A 52 -2.48 -4.25 2.23
N ILE A 53 -1.47 -4.78 1.54
CA ILE A 53 -0.49 -5.65 2.21
C ILE A 53 0.36 -4.87 3.23
N VAL A 54 0.72 -3.63 2.91
CA VAL A 54 1.40 -2.74 3.87
C VAL A 54 0.50 -2.44 5.06
N LYS A 55 -0.79 -2.16 4.86
CA LYS A 55 -1.76 -1.99 5.96
C LYS A 55 -1.88 -3.23 6.83
N SER A 56 -1.86 -4.43 6.24
CA SER A 56 -1.78 -5.68 7.00
C SER A 56 -0.52 -5.73 7.89
N LEU A 57 0.65 -5.41 7.34
CA LEU A 57 1.91 -5.38 8.11
C LEU A 57 1.87 -4.36 9.24
N LEU A 58 1.34 -3.16 8.98
CA LEU A 58 1.18 -2.12 9.99
C LEU A 58 0.23 -2.56 11.11
N LEU A 59 -0.89 -3.21 10.78
CA LEU A 59 -1.83 -3.75 11.77
C LEU A 59 -1.19 -4.82 12.65
N ILE A 60 -0.37 -5.70 12.09
CA ILE A 60 0.40 -6.70 12.85
C ILE A 60 1.37 -6.03 13.84
N ASN A 61 1.80 -4.79 13.54
CA ASN A 61 2.67 -3.97 14.38
C ASN A 61 1.90 -2.90 15.18
N ASP A 62 0.59 -3.10 15.41
CA ASP A 62 -0.28 -2.21 16.20
C ASP A 62 -0.42 -0.78 15.64
N VAL A 63 -0.23 -0.61 14.34
CA VAL A 63 -0.37 0.69 13.65
C VAL A 63 -1.58 0.67 12.72
N VAL A 64 -2.57 1.51 13.05
CA VAL A 64 -3.78 1.71 12.23
C VAL A 64 -3.66 3.01 11.46
N ILE A 65 -3.78 2.94 10.14
CA ILE A 65 -3.80 4.11 9.26
C ILE A 65 -5.00 4.10 8.33
N ALA A 66 -5.65 5.25 8.18
CA ALA A 66 -6.75 5.45 7.23
C ALA A 66 -6.28 5.99 5.87
N GLU A 67 -5.04 6.47 5.80
CA GLU A 67 -4.44 7.09 4.63
C GLU A 67 -4.23 6.06 3.49
N ARG A 68 -4.18 6.56 2.25
CA ARG A 68 -3.95 5.74 1.05
C ARG A 68 -2.48 5.65 0.64
N LEU A 69 -1.70 6.67 1.02
CA LEU A 69 -0.26 6.66 0.86
C LEU A 69 0.33 6.05 2.13
N VAL A 70 1.02 4.94 1.99
CA VAL A 70 1.46 4.06 3.07
C VAL A 70 2.98 3.96 3.14
N THR A 71 3.72 4.45 2.13
CA THR A 71 5.19 4.34 2.08
C THR A 71 5.86 4.91 3.34
N SER A 72 5.51 6.12 3.76
CA SER A 72 6.16 6.75 4.92
C SER A 72 5.99 5.92 6.19
N HIS A 73 4.79 5.37 6.40
CA HIS A 73 4.48 4.49 7.53
C HIS A 73 5.19 3.15 7.41
N PHE A 74 5.27 2.57 6.21
CA PHE A 74 6.01 1.34 5.94
C PHE A 74 7.50 1.49 6.29
N VAL A 75 8.13 2.58 5.84
CA VAL A 75 9.54 2.86 6.13
C VAL A 75 9.75 3.02 7.63
N ASP A 76 8.98 3.92 8.27
CA ASP A 76 9.15 4.23 9.70
C ASP A 76 8.91 3.01 10.62
N LYS A 77 7.91 2.19 10.31
CA LYS A 77 7.45 1.12 11.23
C LYS A 77 7.95 -0.26 10.88
N ILE A 78 8.18 -0.56 9.61
CA ILE A 78 8.54 -1.89 9.16
C ILE A 78 10.00 -1.94 8.72
N VAL A 79 10.42 -1.04 7.82
CA VAL A 79 11.79 -1.07 7.30
C VAL A 79 12.79 -0.74 8.41
N SER A 80 12.59 0.38 9.13
CA SER A 80 13.53 0.86 10.15
C SER A 80 13.64 -0.05 11.38
N SER A 81 12.67 -0.93 11.62
CA SER A 81 12.66 -1.89 12.73
C SER A 81 13.06 -3.31 12.31
N SER A 82 13.28 -3.54 11.02
CA SER A 82 13.58 -4.87 10.48
C SER A 82 15.01 -5.32 10.76
N PRO A 83 15.25 -6.64 10.89
CA PRO A 83 16.60 -7.20 10.95
C PRO A 83 17.41 -6.87 9.68
N GLU A 84 18.73 -6.80 9.81
CA GLU A 84 19.65 -6.47 8.70
C GLU A 84 19.43 -7.34 7.45
N GLU A 85 19.15 -8.64 7.63
CA GLU A 85 18.83 -9.60 6.55
C GLU A 85 17.66 -9.14 5.66
N TRP A 86 16.69 -8.42 6.23
CA TRP A 86 15.50 -7.96 5.53
C TRP A 86 15.57 -6.49 5.12
N SER A 87 16.42 -5.69 5.77
CA SER A 87 16.50 -4.24 5.60
C SER A 87 16.68 -3.83 4.14
N ASP A 88 17.60 -4.46 3.41
CA ASP A 88 17.87 -4.13 2.01
C ASP A 88 16.67 -4.44 1.11
N ARG A 89 16.08 -5.64 1.26
CA ARG A 89 14.93 -6.06 0.46
C ARG A 89 13.71 -5.18 0.71
N LEU A 90 13.44 -4.85 1.98
CA LEU A 90 12.32 -3.99 2.35
C LEU A 90 12.54 -2.54 1.88
N SER A 91 13.80 -2.08 1.88
CA SER A 91 14.16 -0.76 1.33
C SER A 91 13.95 -0.67 -0.17
N GLU A 92 14.28 -1.71 -0.95
CA GLU A 92 13.95 -1.75 -2.37
C GLU A 92 12.43 -1.78 -2.61
N MET A 93 11.68 -2.60 -1.85
CA MET A 93 10.22 -2.62 -1.93
C MET A 93 9.60 -1.25 -1.60
N ALA A 94 10.19 -0.50 -0.67
CA ALA A 94 9.74 0.86 -0.35
C ALA A 94 9.92 1.81 -1.54
N LYS A 95 10.97 1.66 -2.36
CA LYS A 95 11.16 2.45 -3.59
C LYS A 95 10.09 2.13 -4.62
N ASP A 96 9.79 0.86 -4.84
CA ASP A 96 8.73 0.43 -5.76
C ASP A 96 7.36 0.96 -5.32
N LEU A 97 7.10 0.96 -4.02
CA LEU A 97 5.88 1.50 -3.42
C LEU A 97 5.73 3.00 -3.67
N VAL A 98 6.82 3.79 -3.54
CA VAL A 98 6.83 5.22 -3.90
C VAL A 98 6.43 5.43 -5.35
N ASP A 99 6.92 4.60 -6.26
CA ASP A 99 6.62 4.72 -7.68
C ASP A 99 5.16 4.37 -7.99
N LEU A 100 4.60 3.33 -7.35
CA LEU A 100 3.17 3.01 -7.44
C LEU A 100 2.28 4.14 -6.91
N GLU A 101 2.64 4.75 -5.79
CA GLU A 101 1.89 5.85 -5.18
C GLU A 101 1.81 7.09 -6.08
N LYS A 102 2.83 7.37 -6.90
CA LYS A 102 2.81 8.47 -7.88
C LYS A 102 1.74 8.25 -8.96
N GLU A 103 1.44 6.99 -9.29
CA GLU A 103 0.45 6.63 -10.32
C GLU A 103 -0.98 6.53 -9.78
N TRP A 104 -1.19 6.59 -8.46
CA TRP A 104 -2.50 6.51 -7.80
C TRP A 104 -3.57 7.42 -8.41
N LEU A 105 -3.22 8.68 -8.71
CA LEU A 105 -4.17 9.63 -9.28
C LEU A 105 -4.26 9.50 -10.81
N ARG A 106 -3.12 9.21 -11.45
CA ARG A 106 -2.96 9.17 -12.92
C ARG A 106 -3.60 7.93 -13.56
N SER A 107 -3.73 6.84 -12.81
CA SER A 107 -4.40 5.63 -13.25
C SER A 107 -5.93 5.77 -13.26
N ARG A 108 -6.49 6.69 -12.47
CA ARG A 108 -7.94 6.78 -12.25
C ARG A 108 -8.63 7.96 -12.91
N TYR A 109 -7.92 9.05 -13.11
CA TYR A 109 -8.52 10.29 -13.60
C TYR A 109 -7.83 10.77 -14.87
N PRO A 110 -8.61 11.21 -15.87
CA PRO A 110 -8.04 11.90 -17.02
C PRO A 110 -7.24 13.12 -16.56
N MET A 111 -6.02 13.25 -17.09
CA MET A 111 -5.11 14.34 -16.73
C MET A 111 -5.07 15.40 -17.81
N ARG A 112 -4.93 16.68 -17.41
CA ARG A 112 -4.59 17.77 -18.32
C ARG A 112 -3.15 18.22 -18.06
N ARG A 113 -2.38 18.41 -19.12
CA ARG A 113 -1.04 19.02 -19.06
C ARG A 113 -1.00 20.23 -19.98
N PHE A 114 -0.70 21.41 -19.43
CA PHE A 114 -0.74 22.69 -20.15
C PHE A 114 -2.06 22.91 -20.92
N GLY A 115 -3.19 22.63 -20.28
CA GLY A 115 -4.53 22.80 -20.85
C GLY A 115 -5.01 21.69 -21.80
N LYS A 116 -4.12 20.81 -22.27
CA LYS A 116 -4.46 19.71 -23.19
C LYS A 116 -4.75 18.42 -22.43
N LEU A 117 -5.76 17.67 -22.88
CA LEU A 117 -6.03 16.33 -22.37
C LEU A 117 -4.86 15.41 -22.71
N VAL A 118 -4.36 14.69 -21.72
CA VAL A 118 -3.35 13.65 -21.90
C VAL A 118 -4.09 12.33 -22.04
N THR A 119 -4.12 11.79 -23.25
CA THR A 119 -4.50 10.40 -23.51
C THR A 119 -3.23 9.56 -23.40
N LYS A 120 -3.24 8.56 -22.52
CA LYS A 120 -2.19 7.53 -22.47
C LYS A 120 -2.25 6.71 -23.74
#